data_AF-A0A2T0L491-F1
#
_entry.id   AF-A0A2T0L491-F1
#
_cell.length_a   1.000
_cell.length_b   1.000
_cell.length_c   1.000
_cell.angle_alpha   90.00
_cell.angle_beta   90.00
_cell.angle_gamma   90.00
#
_symmetry.space_group_name_H-M   'P 1'
#
loop_
_entity.id
_entity.type
_entity.pdbx_description
1 polymer ?
#
loop_
_entity_poly.entity_id
_entity_poly.type
_entity_poly.pdbx_seq_one_letter_code
_entity_poly.pdbx_strand_id
1 'polypeptide(L)'
;MSLLGSPLVANIAGETVALPPHEMPGEIEWWVEVLKWHVRKTFYFLASVPPSERIEKLLQVEQSLVSKSQFHTLEAQAVAEAALVSIQDVSDEDVANLTKARKLIDDQLATEWSALVSRYTKIILGEEPAEDAANVGPGDALVSSGDE
;
A
#
# COMPACT_ATOMS: atom_id res chain seq x y z
N MET A 1 11.01 13.76 -25.69
CA MET A 1 9.79 14.26 -26.38
C MET A 1 8.74 14.47 -25.32
N SER A 2 8.26 15.71 -25.17
CA SER A 2 7.40 16.12 -24.06
C SER A 2 5.94 15.81 -24.39
N LEU A 3 5.28 14.94 -23.61
CA LEU A 3 3.85 14.61 -23.69
C LEU A 3 2.98 15.69 -23.02
N LEU A 4 3.33 16.97 -23.23
CA LEU A 4 2.58 18.09 -22.65
C LEU A 4 1.26 18.26 -23.44
N GLY A 5 0.18 17.70 -22.90
CA GLY A 5 -1.20 17.98 -23.34
C GLY A 5 -2.08 16.76 -23.63
N SER A 6 -1.53 15.53 -23.63
CA SER A 6 -2.38 14.33 -23.74
C SER A 6 -2.96 14.00 -22.35
N PRO A 7 -4.29 13.77 -22.25
CA PRO A 7 -4.89 13.33 -20.99
C PRO A 7 -4.26 12.00 -20.57
N LEU A 8 -3.87 11.90 -19.30
CA LEU A 8 -3.45 10.63 -18.74
C LEU A 8 -4.67 9.70 -18.79
N VAL A 9 -4.51 8.47 -19.28
CA VAL A 9 -5.62 7.52 -19.40
C VAL A 9 -5.35 6.28 -18.58
N ALA A 10 -6.35 5.83 -17.83
CA ALA A 10 -6.33 4.59 -17.06
C ALA A 10 -7.30 3.58 -17.70
N ASN A 11 -6.91 2.31 -17.74
CA ASN A 11 -7.81 1.22 -18.14
C ASN A 11 -8.35 0.53 -16.89
N ILE A 12 -9.64 0.69 -16.61
CA ILE A 12 -10.32 0.15 -15.43
C ILE A 12 -11.51 -0.66 -15.88
N ALA A 13 -11.63 -1.91 -15.41
CA ALA A 13 -12.73 -2.79 -15.77
C ALA A 13 -12.99 -2.94 -17.30
N GLY A 14 -11.95 -2.72 -18.13
CA GLY A 14 -12.05 -2.76 -19.59
C GLY A 14 -12.43 -1.43 -20.24
N GLU A 15 -12.67 -0.37 -19.46
CA GLU A 15 -12.95 0.97 -19.95
C GLU A 15 -11.73 1.89 -19.82
N THR A 16 -11.51 2.74 -20.82
CA THR A 16 -10.46 3.76 -20.79
C THR A 16 -11.03 5.05 -20.22
N VAL A 17 -10.59 5.42 -19.01
CA VAL A 17 -11.00 6.63 -18.29
C VAL A 17 -9.90 7.68 -18.41
N ALA A 18 -10.26 8.91 -18.79
CA ALA A 18 -9.35 10.04 -18.76
C ALA A 18 -9.20 10.54 -17.31
N LEU A 19 -7.97 10.58 -16.82
CA LEU A 19 -7.66 11.07 -15.50
C LEU A 19 -7.54 12.59 -15.50
N PRO A 20 -8.05 13.26 -14.46
CA PRO A 20 -7.87 14.69 -14.30
C PRO A 20 -6.37 15.03 -14.18
N PRO A 21 -5.94 16.22 -14.67
CA PRO A 21 -4.55 16.66 -14.56
C PRO A 21 -4.18 17.18 -13.15
N HIS A 22 -5.12 17.09 -12.21
CA HIS A 22 -4.96 17.50 -10.81
C HIS A 22 -5.17 16.29 -9.90
N GLU A 23 -4.61 16.38 -8.69
CA GLU A 23 -4.77 15.38 -7.64
C GLU A 23 -6.26 15.10 -7.37
N MET A 24 -6.61 13.82 -7.37
CA MET A 24 -7.97 13.37 -7.01
C MET A 24 -8.11 13.29 -5.49
N PRO A 25 -9.28 13.63 -4.92
CA PRO A 25 -9.51 13.45 -3.49
C PRO A 25 -9.19 12.02 -3.02
N GLY A 26 -8.31 11.88 -2.02
CA GLY A 26 -7.92 10.59 -1.46
C GLY A 26 -6.74 9.90 -2.18
N GLU A 27 -6.23 10.48 -3.28
CA GLU A 27 -5.13 9.91 -4.07
C GLU A 27 -3.82 9.85 -3.29
N ILE A 28 -3.47 10.92 -2.56
CA ILE A 28 -2.22 10.97 -1.79
C ILE A 28 -2.27 10.02 -0.60
N GLU A 29 -3.40 9.94 0.12
CA GLU A 29 -3.58 8.97 1.19
C GLU A 29 -3.48 7.54 0.67
N TRP A 30 -4.09 7.28 -0.50
CA TRP A 30 -3.95 5.99 -1.17
C TRP A 30 -2.49 5.69 -1.53
N TRP A 31 -1.76 6.66 -2.08
CA TRP A 31 -0.37 6.49 -2.48
C TRP A 31 0.54 6.20 -1.28
N VAL A 32 0.33 6.89 -0.16
CA VAL A 32 1.05 6.60 1.10
C VAL A 32 0.80 5.15 1.56
N GLU A 33 -0.43 4.64 1.45
CA GLU A 33 -0.73 3.25 1.78
C GLU A 33 -0.09 2.24 0.81
N VAL A 34 0.01 2.59 -0.48
CA VAL A 34 0.78 1.81 -1.47
C VAL A 34 2.26 1.72 -1.09
N LEU A 35 2.87 2.85 -0.70
CA LEU A 35 4.26 2.88 -0.23
C LEU A 35 4.45 1.99 1.01
N LYS A 36 3.57 2.10 2.01
CA LYS A 36 3.59 1.26 3.22
C LYS A 36 3.45 -0.23 2.89
N TRP A 37 2.57 -0.59 1.95
CA TRP A 37 2.42 -1.97 1.49
C TRP A 37 3.71 -2.47 0.84
N HIS A 38 4.36 -1.66 0.00
CA HIS A 38 5.64 -2.01 -0.61
C HIS A 38 6.78 -2.15 0.40
N VAL A 39 6.82 -1.32 1.45
CA VAL A 39 7.76 -1.49 2.57
C VAL A 39 7.55 -2.85 3.24
N ARG A 40 6.31 -3.19 3.60
CA ARG A 40 5.99 -4.48 4.25
C ARG A 40 6.34 -5.68 3.37
N LYS A 41 5.97 -5.63 2.09
CA LYS A 41 6.33 -6.68 1.12
C LYS A 41 7.85 -6.84 1.01
N THR A 42 8.59 -5.74 0.96
CA THR A 42 10.05 -5.76 0.87
C THR A 42 10.67 -6.30 2.16
N PHE A 43 10.16 -5.90 3.32
CA PHE A 43 10.57 -6.43 4.62
C PHE A 43 10.44 -7.96 4.68
N TYR A 44 9.28 -8.52 4.32
CA TYR A 44 9.08 -9.97 4.35
C TYR A 44 9.96 -10.70 3.33
N PHE A 45 10.21 -10.08 2.18
CA PHE A 45 11.20 -10.59 1.23
C PHE A 45 12.59 -10.63 1.85
N LEU A 46 13.06 -9.56 2.50
CA LEU A 46 14.38 -9.52 3.16
C LEU A 46 14.49 -10.48 4.34
N ALA A 47 13.40 -10.74 5.06
CA ALA A 47 13.37 -11.76 6.11
C ALA A 47 13.70 -13.16 5.56
N SER A 48 13.41 -13.43 4.29
CA SER A 48 13.76 -14.69 3.62
C SER A 48 15.17 -14.72 3.00
N VAL A 49 15.92 -13.60 3.08
CA VAL A 49 17.23 -13.43 2.46
C VAL A 49 18.33 -13.44 3.53
N PRO A 50 19.47 -14.13 3.30
CA PRO A 50 20.62 -14.07 4.19
C PRO A 50 21.10 -12.64 4.43
N PRO A 51 21.48 -12.24 5.66
CA PRO A 51 21.89 -10.87 5.98
C PRO A 51 22.96 -10.30 5.04
N SER A 52 23.92 -11.13 4.61
CA SER A 52 25.00 -10.76 3.69
C SER A 52 24.53 -10.35 2.28
N GLU A 53 23.35 -10.78 1.86
CA GLU A 53 22.80 -10.53 0.53
C GLU A 53 21.74 -9.41 0.50
N ARG A 54 21.25 -8.96 1.67
CA ARG A 54 20.11 -8.05 1.76
C ARG A 54 20.31 -6.73 1.01
N ILE A 55 21.51 -6.15 1.06
CA ILE A 55 21.81 -4.88 0.37
C ILE A 55 21.73 -5.04 -1.14
N GLU A 56 22.32 -6.09 -1.71
CA GLU A 56 22.23 -6.35 -3.15
C GLU A 56 20.79 -6.58 -3.60
N LYS A 57 20.02 -7.35 -2.81
CA LYS A 57 18.61 -7.60 -3.08
C LYS A 57 17.76 -6.33 -2.97
N LEU A 58 18.07 -5.42 -2.06
CA LEU A 58 17.40 -4.13 -1.96
C LEU A 58 17.63 -3.24 -3.19
N LEU A 59 18.85 -3.18 -3.72
CA LEU A 59 19.13 -2.44 -4.95
C LEU A 59 18.34 -3.00 -6.14
N GLN A 60 18.17 -4.33 -6.21
CA GLN A 60 17.31 -4.98 -7.21
C GLN A 60 15.83 -4.63 -7.02
N VAL A 61 15.36 -4.55 -5.77
CA VAL A 61 13.99 -4.12 -5.46
C VAL A 61 13.78 -2.67 -5.89
N GLU A 62 14.66 -1.75 -5.52
CA GLU A 62 14.58 -0.34 -5.89
C GLU A 62 14.49 -0.17 -7.42
N GLN A 63 15.39 -0.83 -8.16
CA GLN A 63 15.36 -0.81 -9.62
C GLN A 63 14.05 -1.38 -10.18
N SER A 64 13.51 -2.43 -9.57
CA SER A 64 12.24 -3.02 -9.99
C SER A 64 11.06 -2.09 -9.72
N LEU A 65 11.06 -1.33 -8.61
CA LEU A 65 10.00 -0.37 -8.30
C LEU A 65 9.96 0.76 -9.34
N VAL A 66 11.11 1.29 -9.73
CA VAL A 66 11.21 2.31 -10.77
C VAL A 66 10.78 1.76 -12.13
N SER A 67 11.35 0.63 -12.55
CA SER A 67 11.17 0.13 -13.93
C SER A 67 9.83 -0.58 -14.19
N LYS A 68 9.25 -1.23 -13.18
CA LYS A 68 8.03 -2.06 -13.35
C LYS A 68 6.81 -1.48 -12.65
N SER A 69 7.00 -0.77 -11.55
CA SER A 69 5.91 -0.19 -10.76
C SER A 69 5.76 1.32 -10.97
N GLN A 70 6.63 1.92 -11.80
CA GLN A 70 6.60 3.35 -12.16
C GLN A 70 6.76 4.30 -10.97
N PHE A 71 7.41 3.85 -9.89
CA PHE A 71 7.71 4.70 -8.75
C PHE A 71 8.74 5.75 -9.15
N HIS A 72 8.63 6.95 -8.58
CA HIS A 72 9.71 7.91 -8.63
C HIS A 72 10.93 7.34 -7.87
N THR A 73 12.14 7.69 -8.29
CA THR A 73 13.38 7.17 -7.67
C THR A 73 13.42 7.41 -6.17
N LEU A 74 12.97 8.58 -5.71
CA LEU A 74 12.92 8.90 -4.26
C LEU A 74 11.96 7.99 -3.49
N GLU A 75 10.84 7.57 -4.08
CA GLU A 75 9.88 6.68 -3.44
C GLU A 75 10.42 5.26 -3.38
N ALA A 76 11.04 4.79 -4.46
CA ALA A 76 11.71 3.50 -4.50
C ALA A 76 12.83 3.41 -3.45
N GLN A 77 13.65 4.46 -3.35
CA GLN A 77 14.69 4.58 -2.33
C GLN A 77 14.10 4.58 -0.92
N ALA A 78 13.06 5.38 -0.67
CA ALA A 78 12.40 5.43 0.63
C ALA A 78 11.83 4.06 1.05
N VAL A 79 11.25 3.31 0.12
CA VAL A 79 10.78 1.94 0.36
C VAL A 79 11.94 1.02 0.76
N ALA A 80 13.04 1.06 0.02
CA ALA A 80 14.21 0.22 0.27
C ALA A 80 14.86 0.54 1.62
N GLU A 81 15.05 1.82 1.93
CA GLU A 81 15.61 2.29 3.21
C GLU A 81 14.72 1.92 4.39
N ALA A 82 13.41 2.17 4.30
CA ALA A 82 12.47 1.84 5.37
C ALA A 82 12.44 0.33 5.63
N ALA A 83 12.47 -0.50 4.59
CA ALA A 83 12.53 -1.95 4.74
C ALA A 83 13.86 -2.42 5.34
N LEU A 84 14.98 -1.79 4.97
CA LEU A 84 16.30 -2.09 5.53
C LEU A 84 16.36 -1.77 7.03
N VAL A 85 15.92 -0.58 7.43
CA VAL A 85 15.85 -0.17 8.83
C VAL A 85 14.97 -1.15 9.60
N SER A 86 13.81 -1.51 9.04
CA SER A 86 12.86 -2.41 9.70
C SER A 86 13.40 -3.83 9.93
N ILE A 87 14.29 -4.34 9.07
CA ILE A 87 14.83 -5.71 9.19
C ILE A 87 16.11 -5.79 10.05
N GLN A 88 16.73 -4.65 10.39
CA GLN A 88 17.97 -4.62 11.18
C GLN A 88 17.76 -5.08 12.64
N ASP A 89 16.58 -4.81 13.20
CA ASP A 89 16.27 -5.09 14.60
C ASP A 89 15.53 -6.44 14.81
N VAL A 90 15.40 -7.25 13.75
CA VAL A 90 14.65 -8.51 13.80
C VAL A 90 15.55 -9.65 14.26
N SER A 91 15.12 -10.37 15.29
CA SER A 91 15.85 -11.52 15.83
C SER A 91 15.77 -12.75 14.91
N ASP A 92 16.71 -13.68 15.06
CA ASP A 92 16.67 -14.96 14.33
C ASP A 92 15.40 -15.78 14.64
N GLU A 93 14.87 -15.66 15.87
CA GLU A 93 13.61 -16.30 16.26
C GLU A 93 12.43 -15.70 15.50
N ASP A 94 12.38 -14.38 15.37
CA ASP A 94 11.35 -13.70 14.60
C ASP A 94 11.42 -14.08 13.12
N VAL A 95 12.63 -14.13 12.54
CA VAL A 95 12.83 -14.60 11.16
C VAL A 95 12.32 -16.04 10.97
N ALA A 96 12.59 -16.93 11.93
CA ALA A 96 12.09 -18.30 11.88
C ALA A 96 10.56 -18.36 11.97
N ASN A 97 9.94 -17.52 12.78
CA ASN A 97 8.48 -17.43 12.89
C ASN A 97 7.84 -16.86 11.62
N LEU A 98 8.43 -15.81 11.03
CA LEU A 98 8.02 -15.24 9.75
C LEU A 98 8.10 -16.27 8.62
N THR A 99 9.16 -17.09 8.62
CA THR A 99 9.35 -18.16 7.63
C THR A 99 8.24 -19.21 7.74
N LYS A 100 7.87 -19.62 8.97
CA LYS A 100 6.75 -20.56 9.20
C LYS A 100 5.41 -19.97 8.76
N ALA A 101 5.22 -18.66 8.94
CA ALA A 101 4.01 -17.94 8.59
C ALA A 101 3.95 -17.47 7.12
N ARG A 102 4.93 -17.81 6.27
CA ARG A 102 5.09 -17.26 4.93
C ARG A 102 3.82 -17.30 4.08
N LYS A 103 3.11 -18.43 4.05
CA LYS A 103 1.87 -18.55 3.27
C LYS A 103 0.80 -17.56 3.74
N LEU A 104 0.64 -17.43 5.05
CA LEU A 104 -0.33 -16.48 5.64
C LEU A 104 0.03 -15.04 5.30
N ILE A 105 1.32 -14.70 5.34
CA ILE A 105 1.84 -13.37 4.96
C ILE A 105 1.59 -13.09 3.48
N ASP A 106 1.87 -14.06 2.59
CA ASP A 106 1.64 -13.93 1.16
C ASP A 106 0.15 -13.70 0.86
N ASP A 107 -0.73 -14.48 1.50
CA ASP A 107 -2.19 -14.33 1.39
C ASP A 107 -2.65 -12.94 1.89
N GLN A 108 -2.12 -12.49 3.03
CA GLN A 108 -2.41 -11.16 3.57
C GLN A 108 -1.97 -10.04 2.62
N LEU A 109 -0.74 -10.08 2.12
CA LEU A 109 -0.22 -9.07 1.19
C LEU A 109 -1.07 -9.02 -0.09
N ALA A 110 -1.55 -10.16 -0.58
CA ALA A 110 -2.42 -10.23 -1.74
C ALA A 110 -3.80 -9.59 -1.46
N THR A 111 -4.40 -9.86 -0.30
CA THR A 111 -5.66 -9.24 0.13
C THR A 111 -5.52 -7.72 0.25
N GLU A 112 -4.46 -7.25 0.91
CA GLU A 112 -4.19 -5.82 1.07
C GLU A 112 -3.99 -5.12 -0.28
N TRP A 113 -3.25 -5.75 -1.20
CA TRP A 113 -3.07 -5.22 -2.55
C TRP A 113 -4.41 -5.11 -3.31
N SER A 114 -5.25 -6.14 -3.22
CA SER A 114 -6.59 -6.12 -3.83
C SER A 114 -7.44 -4.98 -3.30
N ALA A 115 -7.39 -4.72 -1.98
CA ALA A 115 -8.09 -3.60 -1.36
C ALA A 115 -7.57 -2.24 -1.85
N LEU A 116 -6.24 -2.09 -2.00
CA LEU A 116 -5.63 -0.87 -2.55
C LEU A 116 -6.07 -0.62 -4.00
N VAL A 117 -6.08 -1.66 -4.84
CA VAL A 117 -6.54 -1.55 -6.24
C VAL A 117 -8.02 -1.18 -6.31
N SER A 118 -8.86 -1.80 -5.46
CA SER A 118 -10.27 -1.47 -5.38
C SER A 118 -10.50 -0.02 -4.94
N ARG A 119 -9.76 0.47 -3.94
CA ARG A 119 -9.85 1.87 -3.48
C ARG A 119 -9.40 2.86 -4.57
N TYR A 120 -8.30 2.58 -5.27
CA TYR A 120 -7.85 3.42 -6.38
C TYR A 120 -8.89 3.51 -7.49
N THR A 121 -9.54 2.38 -7.78
CA THR A 121 -10.62 2.32 -8.77
C THR A 121 -11.77 3.25 -8.38
N LYS A 122 -12.18 3.25 -7.11
CA LYS A 122 -13.21 4.16 -6.59
C LYS A 122 -12.81 5.62 -6.70
N ILE A 123 -11.56 5.96 -6.35
CA ILE A 123 -11.01 7.32 -6.48
C ILE A 123 -11.12 7.80 -7.93
N ILE A 124 -10.71 6.98 -8.90
CA ILE A 124 -10.78 7.34 -10.32
C ILE A 124 -12.22 7.50 -10.80
N LEU A 125 -13.14 6.66 -10.32
CA LEU A 125 -14.56 6.75 -10.67
C LEU A 125 -15.30 7.88 -9.95
N GLY A 126 -14.64 8.60 -9.02
CA GLY A 126 -15.26 9.64 -8.22
C GLY A 126 -16.31 9.09 -7.24
N GLU A 127 -16.22 7.81 -6.90
CA GLU A 127 -17.02 7.22 -5.82
C GLU A 127 -16.40 7.65 -4.50
N GLU A 128 -17.12 8.41 -3.67
CA GLU A 128 -16.64 8.71 -2.33
C GLU A 128 -16.33 7.39 -1.61
N PRO A 129 -15.15 7.28 -0.95
CA PRO A 129 -14.88 6.12 -0.14
C PRO A 129 -15.99 6.07 0.90
N ALA A 130 -16.83 5.04 0.85
CA ALA A 130 -17.80 4.79 1.90
C ALA A 130 -17.02 4.83 3.21
N GLU A 131 -17.25 5.85 4.03
CA GLU A 131 -16.68 5.92 5.37
C GLU A 131 -17.01 4.59 6.02
N ASP A 132 -15.99 3.86 6.46
CA ASP A 132 -16.19 2.65 7.24
C ASP A 132 -17.09 3.01 8.42
N ALA A 133 -18.35 2.57 8.35
CA ALA A 133 -19.33 2.64 9.42
C ALA A 133 -18.94 1.64 10.52
N ALA A 134 -17.74 1.79 11.06
CA ALA A 134 -17.19 1.04 12.18
C ALA A 134 -16.70 2.00 13.26
N ASN A 135 -17.51 3.03 13.57
CA ASN A 135 -17.44 3.71 14.86
C ASN A 135 -18.83 4.11 15.36
N VAL A 136 -19.76 3.14 15.38
CA VAL A 136 -20.89 3.23 16.32
C VAL A 136 -20.38 2.67 17.64
N GLY A 137 -19.82 3.54 18.47
CA GLY A 137 -19.55 3.24 19.87
C GLY A 137 -20.85 2.77 20.55
N PRO A 138 -20.79 1.76 21.44
CA PRO A 138 -21.97 1.31 22.15
C PRO A 138 -22.23 2.31 23.28
N GLY A 139 -23.19 3.21 23.10
CA GLY A 139 -23.54 4.15 24.16
C GLY A 139 -24.50 5.22 23.71
N ASP A 140 -25.76 4.85 23.51
CA ASP A 140 -26.88 5.57 24.13
C ASP A 140 -28.18 4.80 23.86
N ALA A 141 -28.35 3.74 24.64
CA ALA A 141 -29.67 3.24 24.96
C ALA A 141 -30.07 3.82 26.32
N LEU A 142 -31.17 4.58 26.31
CA LEU A 142 -32.12 4.81 27.42
C LEU A 142 -31.67 5.73 28.57
N VAL A 143 -32.16 6.98 28.51
CA VAL A 143 -32.90 7.57 29.65
C VAL A 143 -34.12 8.32 29.08
N SER A 144 -35.26 7.64 29.08
CA SER A 144 -36.57 8.29 29.10
C SER A 144 -36.87 8.62 30.56
N SER A 145 -36.44 9.78 31.02
CA SER A 145 -36.96 10.41 32.24
C SER A 145 -38.10 11.33 31.82
N GLY A 146 -39.31 11.01 32.27
CA GLY A 146 -40.46 11.88 32.17
C GLY A 146 -40.32 13.10 33.07
N ASP A 147 -41.07 14.14 32.68
CA ASP A 147 -41.53 15.33 33.41
C ASP A 147 -42.26 16.15 32.31
N GLU A 148 -43.49 16.64 32.38
CA GLU A 148 -44.58 16.77 33.35
C GLU A 148 -45.91 16.80 32.55
#